data_AF-A0A927RRS2-F1
#
_entry.id   AF-A0A927RRS2-F1
#
_cell.length_a   1.000
_cell.length_b   1.000
_cell.length_c   1.000
_cell.angle_alpha   90.00
_cell.angle_beta   90.00
_cell.angle_gamma   90.00
#
_symmetry.space_group_name_H-M   'P 1'
#
loop_
_entity.id
_entity.type
_entity.pdbx_description
1 polymer ?
#
loop_
_entity_poly.entity_id
_entity_poly.type
_entity_poly.pdbx_seq_one_letter_code
_entity_poly.pdbx_strand_id
1 'polypeptide(L)'
;MAAHEMIYPERYEGMYSEQEVELNKRLYEECIKESPDFALIEELLKMGADPMGPTAASGWGLMEHIYGEMLIDLKEINSVHLPRLTELFLKYGMDVEKPRVPFDEDNSRPPMWDFAFLMNENTIYALEMLLDHGLSAAAAAEMWSHEVFDLINIGCGDLVNNESWNYECICFIKMLMLCASYEHVIENDEDLQGFIGCSYNDYDLRKFRKWDEFYCEFDTSHCPGRPEFYRSVVRIFEKASGKEVWKFGVCLNEGEF
;
A
#
# COMPACT_ATOMS: atom_id res chain seq x y z
N MET A 1 8.18 15.12 25.26
CA MET A 1 7.36 13.93 24.96
C MET A 1 6.01 14.14 25.60
N ALA A 2 4.96 14.34 24.81
CA ALA A 2 3.61 14.21 25.32
C ALA A 2 3.42 12.76 25.76
N ALA A 3 2.71 12.52 26.87
CA ALA A 3 2.36 11.16 27.26
C ALA A 3 1.48 10.58 26.14
N HIS A 4 1.88 9.46 25.56
CA HIS A 4 1.08 8.74 24.58
C HIS A 4 -0.11 8.14 25.32
N GLU A 5 -1.32 8.62 25.01
CA GLU A 5 -2.55 8.11 25.60
C GLU A 5 -3.11 7.06 24.66
N MET A 6 -3.01 5.78 25.06
CA MET A 6 -3.64 4.68 24.35
C MET A 6 -5.14 4.95 24.26
N ILE A 7 -5.67 4.95 23.04
CA ILE A 7 -7.09 5.25 22.81
C ILE A 7 -7.89 3.96 23.04
N TYR A 8 -8.86 4.04 23.93
CA TYR A 8 -9.71 2.91 24.28
C TYR A 8 -11.00 2.92 23.43
N PRO A 9 -11.46 1.76 22.91
CA PRO A 9 -12.64 1.67 22.05
C PRO A 9 -13.92 2.28 22.64
N GLU A 10 -14.05 2.28 23.97
CA GLU A 10 -15.17 2.86 24.73
C GLU A 10 -15.43 4.32 24.38
N ARG A 11 -14.40 5.05 23.88
CA ARG A 11 -14.53 6.43 23.41
C ARG A 11 -15.42 6.57 22.18
N TYR A 12 -15.54 5.51 21.38
CA TYR A 12 -16.20 5.51 20.09
C TYR A 12 -17.48 4.67 20.07
N GLU A 13 -17.83 4.03 21.19
CA GLU A 13 -19.08 3.28 21.30
C GLU A 13 -20.28 4.18 20.98
N GLY A 14 -21.18 3.67 20.12
CA GLY A 14 -22.34 4.42 19.63
C GLY A 14 -22.07 5.34 18.43
N MET A 15 -20.85 5.39 17.89
CA MET A 15 -20.56 6.07 16.61
C MET A 15 -21.15 5.36 15.39
N TYR A 16 -21.41 4.06 15.53
CA TYR A 16 -22.17 3.25 14.60
C TYR A 16 -23.38 2.67 15.32
N SER A 17 -24.54 2.72 14.68
CA SER A 17 -25.72 2.02 15.12
C SER A 17 -25.61 0.51 14.85
N GLU A 18 -26.38 -0.30 15.57
CA GLU A 18 -26.45 -1.76 15.32
C GLU A 18 -26.81 -2.09 13.87
N GLN A 19 -27.64 -1.26 13.23
CA GLN A 19 -28.02 -1.45 11.83
C GLN A 19 -26.87 -1.18 10.86
N GLU A 20 -26.08 -0.13 11.10
CA GLU A 20 -24.87 0.15 10.30
C GLU A 20 -23.84 -0.97 10.47
N VAL A 21 -23.63 -1.44 11.71
CA VAL A 21 -22.70 -2.54 11.99
C VAL A 21 -23.12 -3.83 11.27
N GLU A 22 -24.41 -4.16 11.26
CA GLU A 22 -24.91 -5.34 10.52
C GLU A 22 -24.72 -5.20 9.01
N LEU A 23 -24.89 -3.98 8.44
CA LEU A 23 -24.60 -3.72 7.03
C LEU A 23 -23.11 -3.87 6.72
N ASN A 24 -22.25 -3.30 7.56
CA ASN A 24 -20.80 -3.39 7.44
C ASN A 24 -20.32 -4.84 7.52
N LYS A 25 -20.84 -5.62 8.47
CA LYS A 25 -20.53 -7.04 8.59
C LYS A 25 -20.88 -7.81 7.31
N ARG A 26 -22.08 -7.60 6.78
CA ARG A 26 -22.51 -8.21 5.51
C ARG A 26 -21.66 -7.79 4.32
N LEU A 27 -21.22 -6.52 4.30
CA LEU A 27 -20.32 -6.01 3.27
C LEU A 27 -18.98 -6.75 3.31
N TYR A 28 -18.34 -6.79 4.47
CA TYR A 28 -17.07 -7.48 4.67
C TYR A 28 -17.14 -8.97 4.35
N GLU A 29 -18.14 -9.68 4.89
CA GLU A 29 -18.35 -11.11 4.63
C GLU A 29 -18.53 -11.41 3.14
N GLU A 30 -19.11 -10.50 2.35
CA GLU A 30 -19.21 -10.66 0.90
C GLU A 30 -17.88 -10.37 0.19
N CYS A 31 -17.14 -9.33 0.62
CA CYS A 31 -15.88 -8.93 0.02
C CYS A 31 -14.77 -9.98 0.13
N ILE A 32 -14.73 -10.74 1.22
CA ILE A 32 -13.67 -11.74 1.47
C ILE A 32 -13.96 -13.12 0.86
N LYS A 33 -15.05 -13.29 0.10
CA LYS A 33 -15.34 -14.55 -0.59
C LYS A 33 -14.39 -14.77 -1.75
N GLU A 34 -14.08 -16.04 -2.06
CA GLU A 34 -13.34 -16.41 -3.27
C GLU A 34 -14.00 -15.88 -4.55
N SER A 35 -15.34 -15.80 -4.55
CA SER A 35 -16.17 -15.27 -5.63
C SER A 35 -17.23 -14.30 -5.08
N PRO A 36 -16.88 -13.02 -4.89
CA PRO A 36 -17.80 -12.00 -4.37
C PRO A 36 -18.96 -11.71 -5.33
N ASP A 37 -20.16 -11.51 -4.79
CA ASP A 37 -21.29 -10.95 -5.52
C ASP A 37 -21.20 -9.41 -5.52
N PHE A 38 -20.60 -8.87 -6.58
CA PHE A 38 -20.46 -7.42 -6.76
C PHE A 38 -21.79 -6.67 -6.86
N ALA A 39 -22.89 -7.33 -7.24
CA ALA A 39 -24.20 -6.68 -7.25
C ALA A 39 -24.72 -6.50 -5.83
N LEU A 40 -24.53 -7.50 -4.97
CA LEU A 40 -24.86 -7.41 -3.55
C LEU A 40 -23.95 -6.40 -2.82
N ILE A 41 -22.64 -6.40 -3.09
CA ILE A 41 -21.72 -5.39 -2.55
C ILE A 41 -22.20 -3.98 -2.88
N GLU A 42 -22.53 -3.73 -4.15
CA GLU A 42 -23.03 -2.42 -4.57
C GLU A 42 -24.38 -2.08 -3.91
N GLU A 43 -25.27 -3.05 -3.71
CA GLU A 43 -26.53 -2.85 -2.97
C GLU A 43 -26.27 -2.45 -1.51
N LEU A 44 -25.35 -3.14 -0.82
CA LEU A 44 -24.99 -2.83 0.56
C LEU A 44 -24.41 -1.42 0.70
N LEU A 45 -23.54 -1.02 -0.23
CA LEU A 45 -23.02 0.35 -0.29
C LEU A 45 -24.15 1.38 -0.52
N LYS A 46 -25.11 1.10 -1.41
CA LYS A 46 -26.30 1.95 -1.61
C LYS A 46 -27.18 2.04 -0.37
N MET A 47 -27.22 1.00 0.46
CA MET A 47 -27.93 0.99 1.75
C MET A 47 -27.18 1.75 2.86
N GLY A 48 -25.94 2.18 2.61
CA GLY A 48 -25.14 2.95 3.56
C GLY A 48 -24.10 2.13 4.34
N ALA A 49 -23.74 0.93 3.88
CA ALA A 49 -22.57 0.24 4.42
C ALA A 49 -21.31 1.10 4.20
N ASP A 50 -20.47 1.19 5.22
CA ASP A 50 -19.28 2.04 5.25
C ASP A 50 -18.02 1.18 5.02
N PRO A 51 -17.31 1.34 3.88
CA PRO A 51 -16.07 0.61 3.61
C PRO A 51 -14.94 0.86 4.62
N MET A 52 -15.01 1.96 5.36
CA MET A 52 -14.08 2.29 6.45
C MET A 52 -14.74 2.10 7.82
N GLY A 53 -15.90 1.43 7.86
CA GLY A 53 -16.61 1.12 9.08
C GLY A 53 -16.15 -0.17 9.75
N PRO A 54 -16.59 -0.40 11.00
CA PRO A 54 -16.31 -1.60 11.76
C PRO A 54 -17.38 -2.68 11.57
N THR A 55 -17.00 -3.91 11.90
CA THR A 55 -17.91 -5.08 11.94
C THR A 55 -18.45 -5.37 13.35
N ALA A 56 -18.00 -4.63 14.37
CA ALA A 56 -18.52 -4.67 15.74
C ALA A 56 -18.91 -3.28 16.27
N ALA A 57 -19.85 -3.25 17.22
CA ALA A 57 -20.34 -2.01 17.84
C ALA A 57 -19.54 -1.59 19.09
N SER A 58 -18.64 -2.44 19.59
CA SER A 58 -17.88 -2.22 20.82
C SER A 58 -16.60 -3.07 20.84
N GLY A 59 -15.72 -2.78 21.80
CA GLY A 59 -14.43 -3.45 21.95
C GLY A 59 -13.50 -3.20 20.75
N TRP A 60 -12.45 -4.02 20.61
CA TRP A 60 -11.44 -3.83 19.57
C TRP A 60 -11.97 -3.94 18.14
N GLY A 61 -13.02 -4.74 17.90
CA GLY A 61 -13.65 -4.83 16.57
C GLY A 61 -14.36 -3.54 16.12
N LEU A 62 -14.53 -2.55 17.00
CA LEU A 62 -14.97 -1.20 16.64
C LEU A 62 -13.87 -0.37 15.96
N MET A 63 -12.61 -0.75 16.19
CA MET A 63 -11.41 -0.10 15.67
C MET A 63 -10.88 -0.78 14.39
N GLU A 64 -11.42 -1.95 14.05
CA GLU A 64 -11.11 -2.70 12.82
C GLU A 64 -11.88 -2.08 11.65
N HIS A 65 -11.18 -1.73 10.58
CA HIS A 65 -11.78 -1.09 9.39
C HIS A 65 -11.90 -2.09 8.26
N ILE A 66 -13.09 -2.22 7.66
CA ILE A 66 -13.36 -3.22 6.61
C ILE A 66 -12.31 -3.22 5.50
N TYR A 67 -11.93 -2.05 4.98
CA TYR A 67 -10.94 -1.98 3.91
C TYR A 67 -9.56 -2.49 4.34
N GLY A 68 -9.12 -2.22 5.58
CA GLY A 68 -7.87 -2.73 6.16
C GLY A 68 -7.93 -4.25 6.37
N GLU A 69 -8.95 -4.74 7.09
CA GLU A 69 -9.14 -6.17 7.36
C GLU A 69 -9.22 -6.98 6.05
N MET A 70 -9.93 -6.46 5.05
CA MET A 70 -10.02 -7.09 3.74
C MET A 70 -8.65 -7.25 3.07
N LEU A 71 -7.72 -6.29 3.20
CA LEU A 71 -6.38 -6.43 2.62
C LEU A 71 -5.60 -7.59 3.25
N ILE A 72 -5.76 -7.77 4.57
CA ILE A 72 -5.16 -8.87 5.33
C ILE A 72 -5.72 -10.21 4.82
N ASP A 73 -7.03 -10.35 4.69
CA ASP A 73 -7.65 -11.61 4.25
C ASP A 73 -7.41 -11.91 2.77
N LEU A 74 -7.48 -10.89 1.90
CA LEU A 74 -7.27 -11.08 0.46
C LEU A 74 -5.83 -11.49 0.12
N LYS A 75 -4.86 -11.24 1.02
CA LYS A 75 -3.50 -11.79 0.93
C LYS A 75 -3.51 -13.32 0.95
N GLU A 76 -4.38 -13.92 1.76
CA GLU A 76 -4.44 -15.37 1.93
C GLU A 76 -5.38 -16.04 0.93
N ILE A 77 -6.41 -15.32 0.47
CA ILE A 77 -7.50 -15.88 -0.35
C ILE A 77 -7.29 -15.60 -1.84
N ASN A 78 -7.46 -14.35 -2.28
CA ASN A 78 -7.41 -13.97 -3.70
C ASN A 78 -7.45 -12.44 -3.92
N SER A 79 -6.29 -11.81 -4.15
CA SER A 79 -6.22 -10.36 -4.40
C SER A 79 -6.81 -9.90 -5.74
N VAL A 80 -7.26 -10.79 -6.64
CA VAL A 80 -7.76 -10.41 -7.98
C VAL A 80 -8.95 -9.46 -7.95
N HIS A 81 -9.74 -9.50 -6.88
CA HIS A 81 -10.94 -8.67 -6.73
C HIS A 81 -10.65 -7.30 -6.11
N LEU A 82 -9.47 -7.10 -5.51
CA LEU A 82 -9.10 -5.86 -4.82
C LEU A 82 -9.30 -4.60 -5.69
N PRO A 83 -8.90 -4.55 -6.98
CA PRO A 83 -9.13 -3.38 -7.81
C PRO A 83 -10.62 -3.05 -7.91
N ARG A 84 -11.46 -4.06 -8.17
CA ARG A 84 -12.90 -3.84 -8.37
C ARG A 84 -13.60 -3.44 -7.06
N LEU A 85 -13.17 -3.98 -5.94
CA LEU A 85 -13.65 -3.59 -4.61
C LEU A 85 -13.28 -2.14 -4.31
N THR A 86 -12.02 -1.77 -4.54
CA THR A 86 -11.50 -0.41 -4.35
C THR A 86 -12.26 0.59 -5.22
N GLU A 87 -12.47 0.28 -6.51
CA GLU A 87 -13.26 1.11 -7.43
C GLU A 87 -14.68 1.35 -6.92
N LEU A 88 -15.37 0.30 -6.44
CA LEU A 88 -16.71 0.42 -5.88
C LEU A 88 -16.69 1.26 -4.61
N PHE A 89 -15.77 1.01 -3.69
CA PHE A 89 -15.71 1.76 -2.43
C PHE A 89 -15.48 3.25 -2.68
N LEU A 90 -14.53 3.61 -3.56
CA LEU A 90 -14.27 4.99 -3.96
C LEU A 90 -15.51 5.63 -4.62
N LYS A 91 -16.19 4.89 -5.52
CA LYS A 91 -17.43 5.34 -6.16
C LYS A 91 -18.53 5.70 -5.15
N TYR A 92 -18.58 5.01 -4.01
CA TYR A 92 -19.56 5.26 -2.94
C TYR A 92 -19.02 6.12 -1.79
N GLY A 93 -17.89 6.82 -2.02
CA GLY A 93 -17.42 7.87 -1.13
C GLY A 93 -16.45 7.43 -0.03
N MET A 94 -15.80 6.27 -0.20
CA MET A 94 -14.68 5.89 0.67
C MET A 94 -13.58 6.96 0.64
N ASP A 95 -13.17 7.43 1.81
CA ASP A 95 -11.96 8.22 2.02
C ASP A 95 -11.09 7.44 3.03
N VAL A 96 -10.02 6.84 2.53
CA VAL A 96 -9.15 5.94 3.31
C VAL A 96 -8.43 6.67 4.46
N GLU A 97 -8.31 8.00 4.38
CA GLU A 97 -7.60 8.82 5.37
C GLU A 97 -8.54 9.42 6.43
N LYS A 98 -9.86 9.36 6.18
CA LYS A 98 -10.85 9.98 7.07
C LYS A 98 -11.94 8.98 7.50
N PRO A 99 -11.56 7.86 8.12
CA PRO A 99 -12.56 6.97 8.70
C PRO A 99 -13.35 7.70 9.80
N ARG A 100 -14.59 7.26 10.02
CA ARG A 100 -15.43 7.84 11.08
C ARG A 100 -14.82 7.63 12.46
N VAL A 101 -14.32 6.41 12.71
CA VAL A 101 -13.50 6.08 13.88
C VAL A 101 -12.04 6.27 13.45
N PRO A 102 -11.30 7.21 14.05
CA PRO A 102 -9.92 7.46 13.65
C PRO A 102 -8.99 6.29 13.96
N PHE A 103 -7.93 6.15 13.16
CA PHE A 103 -6.78 5.31 13.48
C PHE A 103 -6.12 5.80 14.77
N ASP A 104 -5.58 4.88 15.56
CA ASP A 104 -4.83 5.19 16.78
C ASP A 104 -3.37 4.73 16.72
N GLU A 105 -2.93 4.22 15.56
CA GLU A 105 -1.58 3.71 15.21
C GLU A 105 -1.15 2.45 16.01
N ASP A 106 -1.60 2.32 17.25
CA ASP A 106 -1.31 1.20 18.15
C ASP A 106 -2.20 -0.02 17.89
N ASN A 107 -3.52 0.18 17.80
CA ASN A 107 -4.53 -0.89 17.71
C ASN A 107 -5.30 -0.86 16.39
N SER A 108 -5.31 0.28 15.70
CA SER A 108 -5.94 0.50 14.41
C SER A 108 -4.98 1.26 13.52
N ARG A 109 -4.55 0.59 12.45
CA ARG A 109 -3.58 1.13 11.48
C ARG A 109 -4.29 1.61 10.23
N PRO A 110 -3.76 2.65 9.55
CA PRO A 110 -4.23 3.03 8.24
C PRO A 110 -4.12 1.84 7.26
N PRO A 111 -5.11 1.60 6.37
CA PRO A 111 -5.05 0.48 5.41
C PRO A 111 -3.80 0.48 4.52
N MET A 112 -3.20 1.65 4.30
CA MET A 112 -1.95 1.77 3.55
C MET A 112 -0.78 0.98 4.21
N TRP A 113 -0.84 0.74 5.52
CA TRP A 113 0.06 -0.16 6.23
C TRP A 113 -0.09 -1.61 5.74
N ASP A 114 -1.31 -2.08 5.49
CA ASP A 114 -1.56 -3.45 5.02
C ASP A 114 -1.29 -3.63 3.53
N PHE A 115 -1.47 -2.56 2.74
CA PHE A 115 -1.06 -2.50 1.32
C PHE A 115 0.39 -2.91 1.11
N ALA A 116 1.24 -2.52 2.06
CA ALA A 116 2.66 -2.79 2.10
C ALA A 116 2.96 -4.31 2.02
N PHE A 117 2.08 -5.14 2.60
CA PHE A 117 2.25 -6.59 2.65
C PHE A 117 1.51 -7.36 1.54
N LEU A 118 0.85 -6.67 0.61
CA LEU A 118 0.12 -7.28 -0.51
C LEU A 118 0.77 -6.92 -1.84
N MET A 119 2.01 -7.37 -2.07
CA MET A 119 2.82 -6.96 -3.22
C MET A 119 2.53 -7.77 -4.49
N ASN A 120 1.52 -7.34 -5.25
CA ASN A 120 1.18 -7.91 -6.55
C ASN A 120 0.53 -6.86 -7.46
N GLU A 121 0.36 -7.19 -8.75
CA GLU A 121 -0.19 -6.27 -9.74
C GLU A 121 -1.61 -5.74 -9.39
N ASN A 122 -2.45 -6.54 -8.71
CA ASN A 122 -3.79 -6.09 -8.32
C ASN A 122 -3.73 -4.93 -7.33
N THR A 123 -2.75 -4.98 -6.41
CA THR A 123 -2.51 -3.90 -5.46
C THR A 123 -2.00 -2.64 -6.14
N ILE A 124 -1.21 -2.76 -7.21
CA ILE A 124 -0.75 -1.59 -7.99
C ILE A 124 -1.94 -0.86 -8.63
N TYR A 125 -2.88 -1.60 -9.22
CA TYR A 125 -4.12 -1.00 -9.75
C TYR A 125 -4.95 -0.32 -8.66
N ALA A 126 -5.10 -0.96 -7.49
CA ALA A 126 -5.82 -0.37 -6.37
C ALA A 126 -5.14 0.92 -5.85
N LEU A 127 -3.81 0.89 -5.73
CA LEU A 127 -3.01 2.06 -5.35
C LEU A 127 -3.12 3.19 -6.37
N GLU A 128 -3.08 2.89 -7.67
CA GLU A 128 -3.30 3.89 -8.73
C GLU A 128 -4.63 4.60 -8.54
N MET A 129 -5.70 3.84 -8.30
CA MET A 129 -7.03 4.42 -8.05
C MET A 129 -7.07 5.31 -6.80
N LEU A 130 -6.42 4.90 -5.70
CA LEU A 130 -6.33 5.72 -4.49
C LEU A 130 -5.58 7.03 -4.74
N LEU A 131 -4.45 6.97 -5.45
CA LEU A 131 -3.65 8.14 -5.82
C LEU A 131 -4.42 9.08 -6.76
N ASP A 132 -5.13 8.54 -7.75
CA ASP A 132 -6.02 9.32 -8.63
C ASP A 132 -7.16 10.00 -7.86
N HIS A 133 -7.60 9.41 -6.74
CA HIS A 133 -8.60 9.98 -5.84
C HIS A 133 -8.00 10.88 -4.74
N GLY A 134 -6.71 11.18 -4.81
CA GLY A 134 -6.06 12.18 -3.97
C GLY A 134 -5.51 11.65 -2.66
N LEU A 135 -5.16 10.36 -2.58
CA LEU A 135 -4.37 9.80 -1.47
C LEU A 135 -3.16 10.70 -1.17
N SER A 136 -3.04 11.16 0.07
CA SER A 136 -1.99 12.11 0.47
C SER A 136 -0.59 11.49 0.49
N ALA A 137 0.43 12.36 0.51
CA ALA A 137 1.81 11.95 0.72
C ALA A 137 2.01 11.18 2.03
N ALA A 138 1.37 11.63 3.11
CA ALA A 138 1.49 10.98 4.42
C ALA A 138 0.89 9.57 4.41
N ALA A 139 -0.30 9.41 3.83
CA ALA A 139 -0.92 8.08 3.71
C ALA A 139 -0.14 7.17 2.77
N ALA A 140 0.42 7.69 1.67
CA ALA A 140 1.32 6.92 0.80
C ALA A 140 2.61 6.51 1.54
N ALA A 141 3.11 7.35 2.46
CA ALA A 141 4.29 7.06 3.27
C ALA A 141 4.10 5.92 4.27
N GLU A 142 2.89 5.71 4.80
CA GLU A 142 2.57 4.53 5.63
C GLU A 142 2.87 3.21 4.90
N MET A 143 2.66 3.17 3.58
CA MET A 143 2.96 2.00 2.76
C MET A 143 4.46 1.87 2.50
N TRP A 144 5.10 2.90 1.95
CA TRP A 144 6.47 2.74 1.46
C TRP A 144 7.52 2.78 2.59
N SER A 145 7.31 3.55 3.66
CA SER A 145 8.32 3.74 4.72
C SER A 145 8.57 2.47 5.54
N HIS A 146 7.51 1.71 5.80
CA HIS A 146 7.59 0.42 6.49
C HIS A 146 8.35 -0.63 5.66
N GLU A 147 8.00 -0.74 4.37
CA GLU A 147 8.54 -1.77 3.47
C GLU A 147 9.97 -1.50 3.03
N VAL A 148 10.40 -0.23 2.95
CA VAL A 148 11.81 0.08 2.70
C VAL A 148 12.69 -0.58 3.78
N PHE A 149 12.24 -0.62 5.03
CA PHE A 149 12.99 -1.27 6.09
C PHE A 149 12.90 -2.79 6.05
N ASP A 150 11.70 -3.36 5.91
CA ASP A 150 11.50 -4.80 6.06
C ASP A 150 11.77 -5.59 4.78
N LEU A 151 11.36 -5.10 3.61
CA LEU A 151 11.45 -5.84 2.35
C LEU A 151 12.75 -5.56 1.61
N ILE A 152 13.12 -4.28 1.50
CA ILE A 152 14.28 -3.88 0.73
C ILE A 152 15.57 -4.20 1.53
N ASN A 153 15.65 -3.86 2.82
CA ASN A 153 16.89 -4.09 3.58
C ASN A 153 17.15 -5.56 3.94
N ILE A 154 16.13 -6.43 3.95
CA ILE A 154 16.23 -7.87 4.27
C ILE A 154 16.18 -8.73 3.00
N GLY A 155 15.74 -8.19 1.85
CA GLY A 155 15.31 -9.03 0.72
C GLY A 155 15.83 -8.64 -0.66
N CYS A 156 16.31 -7.41 -0.88
CA CYS A 156 16.82 -7.02 -2.20
C CYS A 156 18.17 -7.69 -2.51
N GLY A 157 18.11 -8.83 -3.19
CA GLY A 157 19.30 -9.52 -3.65
C GLY A 157 19.69 -10.75 -2.86
N ASP A 158 18.73 -11.49 -2.31
CA ASP A 158 18.98 -12.85 -1.87
C ASP A 158 19.62 -13.66 -3.01
N LEU A 159 20.89 -14.02 -2.81
CA LEU A 159 21.71 -14.79 -3.75
C LEU A 159 21.13 -16.19 -4.01
N VAL A 160 20.17 -16.65 -3.20
CA VAL A 160 19.51 -17.95 -3.33
C VAL A 160 18.42 -17.96 -4.41
N ASN A 161 18.11 -16.82 -5.04
CA ASN A 161 17.25 -16.71 -6.23
C ASN A 161 15.82 -17.24 -5.98
N ASN A 162 15.13 -16.66 -5.00
CA ASN A 162 13.71 -16.93 -4.77
C ASN A 162 12.85 -16.11 -5.75
N GLU A 163 12.34 -16.77 -6.80
CA GLU A 163 11.53 -16.14 -7.85
C GLU A 163 10.29 -15.42 -7.30
N SER A 164 9.65 -15.97 -6.26
CA SER A 164 8.47 -15.34 -5.62
C SER A 164 8.84 -14.04 -4.92
N TRP A 165 9.99 -14.03 -4.23
CA TRP A 165 10.45 -12.86 -3.48
C TRP A 165 10.93 -11.74 -4.41
N ASN A 166 11.64 -12.11 -5.49
CA ASN A 166 12.02 -11.14 -6.53
C ASN A 166 10.79 -10.49 -7.16
N TYR A 167 9.70 -11.24 -7.35
CA TYR A 167 8.45 -10.69 -7.86
C TYR A 167 7.81 -9.67 -6.89
N GLU A 168 7.77 -9.96 -5.59
CA GLU A 168 7.26 -9.03 -4.57
C GLU A 168 8.09 -7.75 -4.51
N CYS A 169 9.42 -7.86 -4.49
CA CYS A 169 10.32 -6.69 -4.56
C CYS A 169 10.07 -5.85 -5.83
N ILE A 170 9.89 -6.48 -6.99
CA ILE A 170 9.56 -5.76 -8.24
C ILE A 170 8.22 -5.03 -8.11
N CYS A 171 7.20 -5.69 -7.55
CA CYS A 171 5.89 -5.06 -7.33
C CYS A 171 6.00 -3.87 -6.37
N PHE A 172 6.78 -4.00 -5.29
CA PHE A 172 7.04 -2.90 -4.38
C PHE A 172 7.73 -1.72 -5.07
N ILE A 173 8.80 -1.95 -5.85
CA ILE A 173 9.47 -0.87 -6.60
C ILE A 173 8.49 -0.18 -7.56
N LYS A 174 7.62 -0.93 -8.23
CA LYS A 174 6.58 -0.33 -9.08
C LYS A 174 5.61 0.52 -8.27
N MET A 175 5.14 0.05 -7.11
CA MET A 175 4.25 0.81 -6.22
C MET A 175 4.92 2.10 -5.72
N LEU A 176 6.20 2.02 -5.33
CA LEU A 176 7.02 3.15 -4.91
C LEU A 176 7.14 4.20 -6.02
N MET A 177 7.52 3.79 -7.22
CA MET A 177 7.65 4.69 -8.37
C MET A 177 6.30 5.23 -8.84
N LEU A 178 5.22 4.45 -8.67
CA LEU A 178 3.86 4.91 -8.91
C LEU A 178 3.50 6.04 -7.94
N CYS A 179 3.73 5.91 -6.63
CA CYS A 179 3.55 6.99 -5.66
C CYS A 179 4.33 8.25 -6.06
N ALA A 180 5.63 8.08 -6.37
CA ALA A 180 6.50 9.19 -6.80
C ALA A 180 6.06 9.87 -8.10
N SER A 181 5.23 9.22 -8.93
CA SER A 181 4.71 9.77 -10.18
C SER A 181 3.57 10.80 -10.00
N TYR A 182 3.08 10.98 -8.77
CA TYR A 182 2.08 11.98 -8.41
C TYR A 182 2.74 13.16 -7.72
N GLU A 183 2.56 14.36 -8.29
CA GLU A 183 3.20 15.60 -7.81
C GLU A 183 2.87 15.90 -6.36
N HIS A 184 1.61 15.77 -5.97
CA HIS A 184 1.18 16.04 -4.60
C HIS A 184 1.79 15.07 -3.58
N VAL A 185 2.25 13.89 -4.02
CA VAL A 185 3.01 12.96 -3.18
C VAL A 185 4.46 13.38 -3.15
N ILE A 186 5.14 13.38 -4.31
CA ILE A 186 6.59 13.55 -4.35
C ILE A 186 7.03 14.94 -3.86
N GLU A 187 6.26 16.01 -4.07
CA GLU A 187 6.59 17.35 -3.57
C GLU A 187 6.46 17.49 -2.05
N ASN A 188 5.72 16.59 -1.39
CA ASN A 188 5.46 16.63 0.06
C ASN A 188 6.13 15.47 0.82
N ASP A 189 7.03 14.73 0.17
CA ASP A 189 7.74 13.58 0.74
C ASP A 189 9.23 13.64 0.42
N GLU A 190 9.99 14.37 1.24
CA GLU A 190 11.44 14.56 1.08
C GLU A 190 12.21 13.24 1.27
N ASP A 191 11.72 12.36 2.15
CA ASP A 191 12.36 11.07 2.42
C ASP A 191 12.23 10.14 1.20
N LEU A 192 11.05 10.11 0.56
CA LEU A 192 10.86 9.41 -0.71
C LEU A 192 11.76 9.96 -1.81
N GLN A 193 11.84 11.29 -1.97
CA GLN A 193 12.72 11.94 -2.94
C GLN A 193 14.19 11.54 -2.74
N GLY A 194 14.64 11.52 -1.49
CA GLY A 194 15.98 11.08 -1.12
C GLY A 194 16.21 9.61 -1.43
N PHE A 195 15.25 8.76 -1.05
CA PHE A 195 15.33 7.31 -1.22
C PHE A 195 15.43 6.89 -2.69
N ILE A 196 14.59 7.44 -3.57
CA ILE A 196 14.61 7.11 -4.99
C ILE A 196 15.64 7.91 -5.79
N GLY A 197 16.42 8.79 -5.13
CA GLY A 197 17.52 9.49 -5.78
C GLY A 197 17.10 10.57 -6.76
N CYS A 198 16.08 11.37 -6.42
CA CYS A 198 15.61 12.47 -7.27
C CYS A 198 16.70 13.52 -7.59
N SER A 199 17.76 13.64 -6.77
CA SER A 199 18.85 14.60 -7.00
C SER A 199 19.74 14.26 -8.20
N TYR A 200 19.78 13.00 -8.62
CA TYR A 200 20.69 12.50 -9.66
C TYR A 200 20.00 11.72 -10.78
N ASN A 201 18.67 11.63 -10.76
CA ASN A 201 17.86 11.12 -11.86
C ASN A 201 17.08 12.27 -12.51
N ASP A 202 17.00 12.28 -13.85
CA ASP A 202 16.38 13.37 -14.62
C ASP A 202 15.20 12.92 -15.50
N TYR A 203 14.78 11.66 -15.37
CA TYR A 203 13.67 11.11 -16.13
C TYR A 203 12.32 11.62 -15.60
N ASP A 204 11.33 11.72 -16.49
CA ASP A 204 9.99 12.20 -16.12
C ASP A 204 9.26 11.16 -15.26
N LEU A 205 9.16 11.43 -13.95
CA LEU A 205 8.50 10.57 -12.97
C LEU A 205 7.05 10.24 -13.36
N ARG A 206 6.33 11.16 -14.04
CA ARG A 206 4.93 10.94 -14.43
C ARG A 206 4.76 9.75 -15.37
N LYS A 207 5.82 9.35 -16.08
CA LYS A 207 5.79 8.17 -16.95
C LYS A 207 5.67 6.86 -16.18
N PHE A 208 6.08 6.80 -14.91
CA PHE A 208 5.96 5.60 -14.09
C PHE A 208 4.52 5.24 -13.71
N ARG A 209 3.53 6.10 -14.00
CA ARG A 209 2.10 5.74 -13.94
C ARG A 209 1.78 4.51 -14.79
N LYS A 210 2.46 4.40 -15.94
CA LYS A 210 2.42 3.21 -16.77
C LYS A 210 3.47 2.20 -16.32
N TRP A 211 3.35 1.74 -15.08
CA TRP A 211 4.33 0.86 -14.44
C TRP A 211 4.63 -0.41 -15.26
N ASP A 212 3.69 -0.85 -16.10
CA ASP A 212 3.78 -2.04 -16.94
C ASP A 212 4.67 -1.82 -18.18
N GLU A 213 5.02 -0.58 -18.53
CA GLU A 213 5.98 -0.24 -19.58
C GLU A 213 7.45 -0.39 -19.10
N PHE A 214 7.68 -0.72 -17.81
CA PHE A 214 9.01 -0.83 -17.21
C PHE A 214 9.32 -2.21 -16.63
N TYR A 215 10.62 -2.53 -16.53
CA TYR A 215 11.12 -3.66 -15.74
C TYR A 215 12.27 -3.21 -14.84
N CYS A 216 12.47 -3.94 -13.74
CA CYS A 216 13.50 -3.64 -12.75
C CYS A 216 14.54 -4.76 -12.72
N GLU A 217 15.80 -4.38 -12.51
CA GLU A 217 16.90 -5.29 -12.19
C GLU A 217 17.55 -4.88 -10.87
N PHE A 218 18.04 -5.86 -10.13
CA PHE A 218 18.76 -5.66 -8.88
C PHE A 218 20.24 -6.03 -9.08
N ASP A 219 21.13 -5.05 -8.94
CA ASP A 219 22.58 -5.30 -8.89
C ASP A 219 23.01 -5.51 -7.44
N THR A 220 23.38 -6.74 -7.12
CA THR A 220 23.75 -7.19 -5.78
C THR A 220 25.27 -7.32 -5.61
N SER A 221 26.06 -6.84 -6.58
CA SER A 221 27.52 -6.92 -6.55
C SER A 221 28.15 -6.18 -5.36
N HIS A 222 27.41 -5.26 -4.74
CA HIS A 222 27.81 -4.49 -3.56
C HIS A 222 27.52 -5.21 -2.24
N CYS A 223 26.90 -6.40 -2.27
CA CYS A 223 26.57 -7.19 -1.09
C CYS A 223 27.79 -8.03 -0.63
N PRO A 224 28.34 -7.80 0.58
CA PRO A 224 29.57 -8.45 1.05
C PRO A 224 29.38 -9.93 1.48
N GLY A 225 28.33 -10.61 1.01
CA GLY A 225 28.02 -12.01 1.38
C GLY A 225 27.56 -12.19 2.83
N ARG A 226 27.15 -11.12 3.53
CA ARG A 226 26.51 -11.15 4.85
C ARG A 226 25.19 -10.35 4.80
N PRO A 227 24.05 -10.93 5.22
CA PRO A 227 22.71 -10.42 4.93
C PRO A 227 22.17 -9.38 5.91
N GLU A 228 23.00 -8.85 6.82
CA GLU A 228 22.49 -7.90 7.83
C GLU A 228 22.00 -6.58 7.20
N PHE A 229 22.52 -6.23 6.02
CA PHE A 229 22.02 -5.13 5.18
C PHE A 229 22.23 -5.50 3.70
N TYR A 230 21.15 -5.76 2.97
CA TYR A 230 21.23 -6.05 1.55
C TYR A 230 21.53 -4.77 0.75
N ARG A 231 22.82 -4.53 0.48
CA ARG A 231 23.27 -3.42 -0.36
C ARG A 231 23.07 -3.79 -1.82
N SER A 232 22.16 -3.09 -2.47
CA SER A 232 21.82 -3.34 -3.88
C SER A 232 21.55 -2.04 -4.62
N VAL A 233 21.74 -2.07 -5.94
CA VAL A 233 21.33 -0.99 -6.83
C VAL A 233 20.09 -1.45 -7.57
N VAL A 234 19.00 -0.69 -7.42
CA VAL A 234 17.80 -0.87 -8.23
C VAL A 234 18.00 -0.11 -9.53
N ARG A 235 17.78 -0.80 -10.65
CA ARG A 235 17.90 -0.23 -12.01
C ARG A 235 16.58 -0.45 -12.73
N ILE A 236 16.01 0.61 -13.28
CA ILE A 236 14.71 0.57 -13.97
C ILE A 236 14.90 0.90 -15.44
N PHE A 237 14.29 0.09 -16.30
CA PHE A 237 14.44 0.15 -17.73
C PHE A 237 13.08 0.27 -18.42
N GLU A 238 13.01 1.08 -19.48
CA GLU A 238 11.89 1.06 -20.42
C GLU A 238 11.91 -0.25 -21.23
N LYS A 239 10.80 -1.01 -21.22
CA LYS A 239 10.69 -2.27 -21.99
C LYS A 239 10.88 -2.06 -23.48
N ALA A 240 10.33 -0.98 -24.02
CA ALA A 240 10.31 -0.74 -25.47
C ALA A 240 11.70 -0.42 -26.04
N SER A 241 12.51 0.32 -25.29
CA SER A 241 13.82 0.82 -25.73
C SER A 241 14.99 0.02 -25.14
N GLY A 242 14.77 -0.69 -24.03
CA GLY A 242 15.84 -1.30 -23.23
C GLY A 242 16.74 -0.27 -22.54
N LYS A 243 16.37 1.00 -22.54
CA LYS A 243 17.15 2.09 -21.95
C LYS A 243 16.94 2.11 -20.44
N GLU A 244 18.04 2.21 -19.68
CA GLU A 244 17.98 2.57 -18.26
C GLU A 244 17.44 4.00 -18.12
N VAL A 245 16.39 4.15 -17.33
CA VAL A 245 15.69 5.42 -17.10
C VAL A 245 15.73 5.88 -15.66
N TRP A 246 16.05 4.99 -14.73
CA TRP A 246 16.15 5.33 -13.31
C TRP A 246 17.10 4.37 -12.61
N LYS A 247 17.83 4.87 -11.62
CA LYS A 247 18.62 4.05 -10.71
C LYS A 247 18.70 4.65 -9.32
N PHE A 248 18.74 3.82 -8.29
CA PHE A 248 18.99 4.26 -6.91
C PHE A 248 19.56 3.11 -6.07
N GLY A 249 20.20 3.50 -4.97
CA GLY A 249 20.90 2.59 -4.08
C GLY A 249 20.10 2.28 -2.82
N VAL A 250 20.09 1.01 -2.43
CA VAL A 250 19.55 0.52 -1.17
C VAL A 250 20.71 0.39 -0.18
N CYS A 251 20.63 1.06 0.97
CA CYS A 251 21.74 1.13 1.92
C CYS A 251 23.07 1.58 1.27
N LEU A 252 22.95 2.44 0.25
CA LEU A 252 24.04 2.98 -0.55
C LEU A 252 23.82 4.48 -0.72
N ASN A 253 24.88 5.26 -0.52
CA ASN A 253 24.90 6.69 -0.76
C ASN A 253 25.21 7.00 -2.23
N GLU A 254 24.84 8.20 -2.68
CA GLU A 254 25.23 8.75 -3.98
C GLU A 254 26.77 8.81 -4.07
N GLY A 255 27.36 7.89 -4.84
CA GLY A 255 28.81 7.70 -4.95
C GLY A 255 29.31 6.29 -4.58
N GLU A 256 28.43 5.44 -4.06
CA GLU A 256 28.76 4.03 -3.75
C GLU A 256 28.42 3.07 -4.90
N PHE A 257 27.83 3.55 -6.01
CA PHE A 257 27.40 2.78 -7.18
C PHE A 257 27.32 3.61 -8.48
#